data_AF-A0AAD1M029-F1
#
_entry.id   AF-A0AAD1M029-F1
#
_cell.length_a   1.000
_cell.length_b   1.000
_cell.length_c   1.000
_cell.angle_alpha   90.00
_cell.angle_beta   90.00
_cell.angle_gamma   90.00
#
_symmetry.space_group_name_H-M   'P 1'
#
loop_
_entity.id
_entity.type
_entity.pdbx_description
1 polymer ?
#
loop_
_entity_poly.entity_id
_entity_poly.type
_entity_poly.pdbx_seq_one_letter_code
_entity_poly.pdbx_strand_id
1 'polypeptide(L)'
;MTVVMAAMHPGPCPIDAEPNSSVVCLSIAGDSTPGQCASKNGRNPAIVYYTYWPGATYVVKGLGCASTFAPPYTVCQNFGPSQTTV
;
A
#
# COMPACT_ATOMS: atom_id res chain seq x y z
N MET A 1 23.14 -2.70 -4.42
CA MET A 1 22.26 -1.53 -4.20
C MET A 1 21.18 -1.98 -3.25
N THR A 2 21.10 -1.41 -2.05
CA THR A 2 20.12 -1.84 -1.03
C THR A 2 18.81 -1.08 -1.24
N VAL A 3 17.68 -1.77 -1.15
CA VAL A 3 16.35 -1.19 -1.36
C VAL A 3 15.43 -1.57 -0.22
N VAL A 4 14.48 -0.68 0.08
CA VAL A 4 13.34 -0.95 0.95
C VAL A 4 12.16 -1.31 0.06
N MET A 5 11.48 -2.39 0.38
CA MET A 5 10.29 -2.84 -0.32
C MET A 5 9.08 -2.67 0.59
N ALA A 6 8.01 -2.08 0.07
CA ALA A 6 6.70 -2.12 0.69
C ALA A 6 5.71 -2.79 -0.26
N ALA A 7 4.92 -3.71 0.28
CA ALA A 7 3.94 -4.47 -0.47
C ALA A 7 2.59 -4.49 0.26
N MET A 8 1.53 -4.28 -0.51
CA MET A 8 0.16 -4.45 -0.05
C MET A 8 -0.42 -5.68 -0.75
N HIS A 9 -0.84 -6.66 0.06
CA HIS A 9 -1.47 -7.88 -0.42
C HIS A 9 -2.96 -7.84 -0.12
N PRO A 10 -3.82 -8.18 -1.09
CA PRO A 10 -5.23 -8.43 -0.81
C PRO A 10 -5.36 -9.56 0.23
N GLY A 11 -6.10 -9.31 1.30
CA GLY A 11 -6.42 -10.34 2.29
C GLY A 11 -7.41 -11.37 1.74
N PRO A 12 -7.75 -12.41 2.53
CA PRO A 12 -8.85 -13.29 2.20
C PRO A 12 -10.16 -12.50 2.21
N CYS A 13 -10.61 -12.08 1.04
CA CYS A 13 -11.94 -11.50 0.89
C CYS A 13 -13.00 -12.61 0.98
N PRO A 14 -14.13 -12.39 1.67
CA PRO A 14 -15.27 -13.30 1.60
C PRO A 14 -15.74 -13.45 0.15
N ILE A 15 -16.49 -14.52 -0.15
CA ILE A 15 -17.01 -14.81 -1.50
C ILE A 15 -17.78 -13.61 -2.08
N ASP A 16 -18.33 -12.77 -1.20
CA ASP A 16 -19.09 -11.58 -1.55
C ASP A 16 -18.26 -10.31 -1.81
N ALA A 17 -16.92 -10.42 -1.82
CA ALA A 17 -16.02 -9.29 -2.04
C ALA A 17 -14.83 -9.66 -2.93
N GLU A 18 -14.63 -8.90 -4.01
CA GLU A 18 -13.53 -9.09 -4.95
C GLU A 18 -12.55 -7.91 -4.85
N PRO A 19 -11.24 -8.12 -4.61
CA PRO A 19 -10.28 -7.03 -4.56
C PRO A 19 -10.23 -6.30 -5.91
N ASN A 20 -10.46 -5.00 -5.87
CA ASN A 20 -10.57 -4.13 -7.03
C ASN A 20 -9.25 -3.41 -7.30
N SER A 21 -8.71 -2.73 -6.29
CA SER A 21 -7.47 -1.97 -6.42
C SER A 21 -6.71 -1.93 -5.11
N SER A 22 -5.39 -1.95 -5.20
CA SER A 22 -4.47 -1.82 -4.07
C SER A 22 -3.46 -0.73 -4.41
N VAL A 23 -3.20 0.16 -3.48
CA VAL A 23 -2.19 1.22 -3.58
C VAL A 23 -1.29 1.13 -2.36
N VAL A 24 0.01 1.17 -2.59
CA VAL A 24 1.02 1.30 -1.54
C VAL A 24 1.90 2.50 -1.84
N CYS A 25 2.13 3.32 -0.83
CA CYS A 25 2.98 4.49 -0.89
C CYS A 25 4.04 4.41 0.21
N LEU A 26 5.27 4.76 -0.12
CA LEU A 26 6.39 4.78 0.79
C LEU A 26 7.14 6.11 0.66
N SER A 27 7.47 6.70 1.79
CA SER A 27 8.11 8.01 1.92
C SER A 27 9.06 8.02 3.11
N ILE A 28 9.95 9.01 3.21
CA ILE A 28 10.81 9.21 4.38
C ILE A 28 10.18 10.29 5.28
N ALA A 29 10.13 10.05 6.59
CA ALA A 29 9.59 11.01 7.55
C ALA A 29 10.47 12.26 7.61
N GLY A 30 9.86 13.44 7.50
CA GLY A 30 10.58 14.71 7.47
C GLY A 30 11.20 15.07 6.11
N ASP A 31 11.10 14.17 5.13
CA ASP A 31 11.52 14.45 3.76
C ASP A 31 10.37 15.10 2.97
N SER A 32 10.69 16.15 2.20
CA SER A 32 9.71 16.88 1.40
C SER A 32 9.44 16.25 0.03
N THR A 33 10.05 15.11 -0.28
CA THR A 33 9.74 14.39 -1.53
C THR A 33 8.32 13.82 -1.47
N PRO A 34 7.63 13.73 -2.62
CA PRO A 34 6.31 13.13 -2.70
C PRO A 34 6.26 11.62 -2.37
N GLY A 35 7.39 11.00 -1.98
CA GLY A 35 7.51 9.55 -1.82
C GLY A 35 7.38 8.82 -3.16
N GLN A 36 7.37 7.49 -3.10
CA GLN A 36 7.02 6.64 -4.24
C GLN A 36 5.76 5.85 -3.94
N CYS A 37 4.85 5.81 -4.91
CA CYS A 37 3.62 5.04 -4.84
C CYS A 37 3.53 4.04 -5.99
N ALA A 38 2.94 2.90 -5.72
CA ALA A 38 2.59 1.89 -6.71
C ALA A 38 1.13 1.48 -6.51
N SER A 39 0.41 1.32 -7.62
CA SER A 39 -0.95 0.79 -7.62
C SER A 39 -1.06 -0.44 -8.51
N LYS A 40 -1.92 -1.37 -8.10
CA LYS A 40 -2.27 -2.58 -8.86
C LYS A 40 -3.76 -2.86 -8.72
N ASN A 41 -4.36 -3.30 -9.82
CA ASN A 41 -5.76 -3.70 -9.86
C ASN A 41 -5.90 -5.21 -9.71
N GLY A 42 -7.06 -5.63 -9.23
CA GLY A 42 -7.41 -7.03 -9.02
C GLY A 42 -6.72 -7.64 -7.82
N ARG A 43 -6.42 -8.94 -7.94
CA ARG A 43 -5.85 -9.77 -6.87
C ARG A 43 -4.32 -9.66 -6.77
N ASN A 44 -3.68 -8.90 -7.66
CA ASN A 44 -2.24 -8.73 -7.67
C ASN A 44 -1.80 -7.75 -6.57
N PRO A 45 -0.72 -8.06 -5.84
CA PRO A 45 -0.21 -7.16 -4.81
C PRO A 45 0.37 -5.89 -5.43
N ALA A 46 0.15 -4.76 -4.78
CA ALA A 46 0.83 -3.50 -5.09
C ALA A 46 2.19 -3.50 -4.39
N ILE A 47 3.28 -3.30 -5.13
CA ILE A 47 4.65 -3.34 -4.62
C ILE A 47 5.38 -2.08 -5.06
N VAL A 48 6.02 -1.40 -4.11
CA VAL A 48 6.90 -0.26 -4.37
C VAL A 48 8.30 -0.55 -3.81
N TYR A 49 9.31 -0.16 -4.57
CA TYR A 49 10.71 -0.23 -4.18
C TYR A 49 11.25 1.18 -4.02
N TYR A 50 12.05 1.40 -2.98
CA TYR A 50 12.65 2.69 -2.68
C TYR A 50 14.10 2.51 -2.29
N THR A 51 14.94 3.50 -2.58
CA THR A 51 16.36 3.45 -2.23
C THR A 51 16.54 3.40 -0.71
N TYR A 52 17.40 2.51 -0.22
CA TYR A 52 17.70 2.46 1.20
C TYR A 52 18.60 3.63 1.64
N TRP A 53 18.21 4.30 2.71
CA TRP A 53 18.91 5.41 3.37
C TRP A 53 19.12 5.02 4.84
N PRO A 54 20.35 4.83 5.29
CA PRO A 54 20.62 4.38 6.65
C PRO A 54 20.17 5.41 7.68
N GLY A 55 19.41 4.97 8.68
CA GLY A 55 18.87 5.83 9.74
C GLY A 55 17.64 6.65 9.32
N ALA A 56 17.12 6.44 8.11
CA ALA A 56 15.89 7.07 7.66
C ALA A 56 14.66 6.39 8.29
N THR A 57 13.69 7.19 8.71
CA THR A 57 12.38 6.69 9.12
C THR A 57 11.49 6.57 7.89
N TYR A 58 11.09 5.36 7.54
CA TYR A 58 10.21 5.11 6.40
C TYR A 58 8.75 5.09 6.85
N VAL A 59 7.93 5.89 6.17
CA VAL A 59 6.48 5.97 6.35
C VAL A 59 5.81 5.23 5.20
N VAL A 60 5.15 4.12 5.50
CA VAL A 60 4.36 3.35 4.54
C VAL A 60 2.87 3.60 4.76
N LYS A 61 2.15 3.88 3.69
CA LYS A 61 0.68 4.02 3.66
C LYS A 61 0.13 3.08 2.60
N GLY A 62 -1.08 2.58 2.81
CA GLY A 62 -1.76 1.81 1.78
C GLY A 62 -3.25 2.12 1.70
N LEU A 63 -3.83 1.82 0.55
CA LEU A 63 -5.26 1.90 0.29
C LEU A 63 -5.67 0.61 -0.44
N GLY A 64 -6.54 -0.18 0.19
CA GLY A 64 -7.12 -1.38 -0.42
C GLY A 64 -8.59 -1.14 -0.71
N CYS A 65 -9.02 -1.37 -1.94
CA CYS A 65 -10.42 -1.30 -2.36
C CYS A 65 -10.90 -2.67 -2.84
N ALA A 66 -12.10 -3.04 -2.43
CA ALA A 66 -12.81 -4.24 -2.87
C ALA A 66 -14.20 -3.89 -3.40
N SER A 67 -14.64 -4.61 -4.43
CA SER A 67 -16.00 -4.56 -4.93
C SER A 67 -16.87 -5.60 -4.23
N THR A 68 -18.08 -5.23 -3.84
CA THR A 68 -19.04 -6.13 -3.17
C THR A 68 -20.29 -6.34 -4.00
N PHE A 69 -21.00 -7.45 -3.79
CA PHE A 69 -22.27 -7.74 -4.47
C PHE A 69 -23.47 -6.98 -3.87
N ALA A 70 -23.31 -6.39 -2.69
CA ALA A 70 -24.32 -5.54 -2.03
C ALA A 70 -23.81 -4.09 -1.88
N PRO A 71 -24.72 -3.09 -1.88
CA PRO A 71 -24.35 -1.70 -1.65
C PRO A 71 -23.67 -1.51 -0.28
N PRO A 72 -22.59 -0.72 -0.18
CA PRO A 72 -21.92 0.03 -1.26
C PRO A 72 -21.07 -0.89 -2.14
N TYR A 73 -21.31 -0.91 -3.45
CA TYR A 73 -20.64 -1.80 -4.43
C TYR A 73 -19.11 -1.69 -4.45
N THR A 74 -18.53 -0.69 -3.78
CA THR A 74 -17.09 -0.53 -3.61
C THR A 74 -16.81 -0.06 -2.19
N VAL A 75 -15.93 -0.79 -1.51
CA VAL A 75 -15.46 -0.49 -0.16
C VAL A 75 -13.96 -0.26 -0.22
N CYS A 76 -13.52 0.93 0.18
CA CYS A 76 -12.10 1.26 0.27
C CYS A 76 -11.69 1.43 1.73
N GLN A 77 -10.61 0.76 2.11
CA GLN A 77 -10.00 0.82 3.43
C GLN A 77 -8.61 1.42 3.33
N ASN A 78 -8.39 2.49 4.11
CA ASN A 78 -7.07 3.06 4.31
C ASN A 78 -6.30 2.25 5.35
N PHE A 79 -5.10 1.84 4.99
CA PHE A 79 -4.10 1.24 5.88
C PHE A 79 -3.12 2.35 6.26
N GLY A 80 -3.42 2.94 7.43
CA GLY A 80 -2.79 4.16 7.93
C GLY A 80 -1.32 4.00 8.28
N PRO A 81 -0.59 5.13 8.38
CA PRO A 81 0.84 5.14 8.20
C PRO A 81 1.57 4.31 9.25
N SER A 82 2.26 3.26 8.81
CA SER A 82 3.22 2.55 9.65
C SER A 82 4.59 3.18 9.44
N GLN A 83 5.34 3.31 10.53
CA GLN A 83 6.68 3.90 10.51
C GLN A 83 7.69 2.88 11.01
N THR A 84 8.77 2.72 10.25
CA THR A 84 9.87 1.84 10.60
C THR A 84 11.18 2.56 10.33
N THR A 85 12.08 2.51 11.30
CA THR A 85 13.46 3.00 11.14
C THR A 85 14.34 1.80 10.81
N VAL A 86 15.15 1.93 9.76
CA VAL A 86 16.11 0.88 9.33
C VAL A 86 17.50 1.45 9.17
#